data_AF-A0A2E9I292-F1
#
_entry.id   AF-A0A2E9I292-F1
#
_cell.length_a   1.000
_cell.length_b   1.000
_cell.length_c   1.000
_cell.angle_alpha   90.00
_cell.angle_beta   90.00
_cell.angle_gamma   90.00
#
_symmetry.space_group_name_H-M   'P 1'
#
loop_
_entity.id
_entity.type
_entity.pdbx_description
1 polymer ?
#
loop_
_entity_poly.entity_id
_entity_poly.type
_entity_poly.pdbx_seq_one_letter_code
_entity_poly.pdbx_strand_id
1 'polypeptide(L)'
;MLRRMVRHGHLTVTLPSGRTESVGSGQGDSVQVVLTGDDTIRRLLLRPGLALGECYTDGSLHIEDDDLPGLLNLLAINQSYAKMPVWYSVPRRIQGALRGFLQRNTPFSARRNVAHHYDLSDDLYRLFLDADMQYSCAYFARPDMTLEQAQAAKKAHIAQKLLIEPGMRVLDIGCGWGGMALTLARDYGAHVTGVTLSENQLATAQARAKAEGLEDRVTFRLLDYRRLDERFDRIVSVGMLEHVGAPHYAEYFGKVRDLMADDGVAVIHSIVKNGPPRPNNAWIDKYIFPGSYAPSASEIYRAIENSWLHQSDDEALRIHYALTLKAWRARLEAQQDRVEAMFDAKFMRMWRFYLASMEVAFQSGNLHVQQWQVAKSLATVPITRDYLYSAARADHPNWRDAAE
;
A
#
# COMPACT_ATOMS: atom_id res chain seq x y z
N MET A 1 -1.27 22.31 -25.00
CA MET A 1 -1.65 21.14 -24.19
C MET A 1 -1.57 21.43 -22.69
N LEU A 2 -0.42 21.91 -22.19
CA LEU A 2 -0.19 22.25 -20.78
C LEU A 2 -1.26 23.19 -20.16
N ARG A 3 -1.65 24.28 -20.84
CA ARG A 3 -2.73 25.20 -20.40
C ARG A 3 -4.11 24.54 -20.20
N ARG A 4 -4.36 23.38 -20.82
CA ARG A 4 -5.60 22.61 -20.60
C ARG A 4 -5.45 21.60 -19.47
N MET A 5 -4.23 21.23 -19.10
CA MET A 5 -3.91 20.26 -18.07
C MET A 5 -3.71 20.91 -16.70
N VAL A 6 -3.18 22.14 -16.62
CA VAL A 6 -2.97 22.86 -15.36
C VAL A 6 -3.90 24.07 -15.31
N ARG A 7 -4.90 23.99 -14.43
CA ARG A 7 -5.90 25.04 -14.16
C ARG A 7 -5.74 25.66 -12.76
N HIS A 8 -5.34 24.84 -11.80
CA HIS A 8 -5.03 25.25 -10.43
C HIS A 8 -3.52 25.21 -10.19
N GLY A 9 -3.02 26.13 -9.38
CA GLY A 9 -1.59 26.30 -9.09
C GLY A 9 -0.82 26.98 -10.23
N HIS A 10 0.51 26.92 -10.15
CA HIS A 10 1.40 27.52 -11.13
C HIS A 10 2.52 26.54 -11.52
N LEU A 11 2.63 26.23 -12.82
CA LEU A 11 3.70 25.38 -13.36
C LEU A 11 4.49 26.18 -14.38
N THR A 12 5.80 26.28 -14.17
CA THR A 12 6.74 26.84 -15.13
C THR A 12 7.60 25.72 -15.71
N VAL A 13 7.62 25.60 -17.03
CA VAL A 13 8.40 24.57 -17.75
C VAL A 13 9.45 25.24 -18.63
N THR A 14 10.71 24.96 -18.36
CA THR A 14 11.83 25.36 -19.21
C THR A 14 12.16 24.22 -20.18
N LEU A 15 12.03 24.50 -21.47
CA LEU A 15 12.29 23.56 -22.56
C LEU A 15 13.79 23.47 -22.87
N PRO A 16 14.26 22.42 -23.57
CA PRO A 16 15.68 22.28 -23.96
C PRO A 16 16.21 23.47 -24.78
N SER A 17 15.33 24.13 -25.53
CA SER A 17 15.62 25.37 -26.27
C SER A 17 15.94 26.59 -25.39
N GLY A 18 15.81 26.50 -24.06
CA GLY A 18 15.88 27.63 -23.12
C GLY A 18 14.58 28.44 -23.03
N ARG A 19 13.58 28.15 -23.89
CA ARG A 19 12.26 28.79 -23.80
C ARG A 19 11.51 28.31 -22.56
N THR A 20 11.02 29.26 -21.78
CA THR A 20 10.18 29.00 -20.61
C THR A 20 8.71 29.25 -20.93
N GLU A 21 7.85 28.33 -20.49
CA GLU A 21 6.39 28.45 -20.59
C GLU A 21 5.75 28.26 -19.22
N SER A 22 4.98 29.27 -18.77
CA SER A 22 4.22 29.20 -17.52
C SER A 22 2.73 29.00 -17.77
N VAL A 23 2.10 28.14 -16.98
CA VAL A 23 0.67 27.78 -17.07
C VAL A 23 0.03 27.69 -15.68
N GLY A 24 -1.29 27.76 -15.62
CA GLY A 24 -2.07 27.68 -14.38
C GLY A 24 -2.78 28.98 -14.02
N SER A 25 -3.31 29.05 -12.81
CA SER A 25 -4.06 30.20 -12.28
C SER A 25 -3.16 31.37 -11.85
N GLY A 26 -1.86 31.13 -11.65
CA GLY A 26 -0.92 32.13 -11.12
C GLY A 26 -1.11 32.44 -9.63
N GLN A 27 -1.92 31.64 -8.93
CA GLN A 27 -2.14 31.66 -7.48
C GLN A 27 -1.62 30.37 -6.86
N GLY A 28 -1.02 30.45 -5.67
CA GLY A 28 -0.41 29.33 -4.94
C GLY A 28 1.07 29.11 -5.27
N ASP A 29 1.64 28.04 -4.71
CA ASP A 29 3.05 27.69 -4.91
C ASP A 29 3.37 27.40 -6.38
N SER A 30 4.55 27.88 -6.81
CA SER A 30 5.05 27.72 -8.16
C SER A 30 5.99 26.54 -8.23
N VAL A 31 5.65 25.54 -9.05
CA VAL A 31 6.56 24.43 -9.36
C VAL A 31 7.29 24.74 -10.66
N GLN A 32 8.62 24.65 -10.65
CA GLN A 32 9.43 24.84 -11.85
C GLN A 32 10.07 23.53 -12.29
N VAL A 33 9.96 23.23 -13.58
CA VAL A 33 10.46 21.99 -14.19
C VAL A 33 11.37 22.33 -15.37
N VAL A 34 12.54 21.72 -15.42
CA VAL A 34 13.49 21.85 -16.53
C VAL A 34 13.58 20.51 -17.27
N LEU A 35 13.35 20.54 -18.59
CA LEU A 35 13.46 19.37 -19.46
C LEU A 35 14.77 19.44 -20.24
N THR A 36 15.58 18.37 -20.23
CA THR A 36 16.94 18.42 -20.78
C THR A 36 17.05 18.06 -22.27
N GLY A 37 16.04 17.42 -22.87
CA GLY A 37 16.08 17.04 -24.29
C GLY A 37 14.70 16.89 -24.96
N ASP A 38 14.68 16.94 -26.29
CA ASP A 38 13.44 16.82 -27.08
C ASP A 38 12.80 15.43 -26.96
N ASP A 39 13.60 14.39 -26.71
CA ASP A 39 13.10 13.05 -26.42
C ASP A 39 12.27 13.01 -25.13
N THR A 40 12.67 13.77 -24.09
CA THR A 40 11.90 13.91 -22.84
C THR A 40 10.51 14.44 -23.13
N ILE A 41 10.41 15.50 -23.95
CA ILE A 41 9.12 16.08 -24.36
C ILE A 41 8.29 15.04 -25.11
N ARG A 42 8.88 14.35 -26.09
CA ARG A 42 8.20 13.33 -26.89
C ARG A 42 7.66 12.21 -26.01
N ARG A 43 8.44 11.71 -25.05
CA ARG A 43 8.04 10.63 -24.11
C ARG A 43 6.88 11.09 -23.22
N LEU A 44 6.97 12.28 -22.63
CA LEU A 44 5.92 12.87 -21.79
C LEU A 44 4.60 13.06 -22.57
N LEU A 45 4.68 13.46 -23.85
CA LEU A 45 3.50 13.60 -24.70
C LEU A 45 2.89 12.25 -25.08
N LEU A 46 3.68 11.22 -25.36
CA LEU A 46 3.15 9.93 -25.84
C LEU A 46 2.66 9.02 -24.71
N ARG A 47 3.37 8.98 -23.58
CA ARG A 47 3.08 8.06 -22.46
C ARG A 47 3.26 8.75 -21.10
N PRO A 48 2.49 9.82 -20.79
CA PRO A 48 2.73 10.65 -19.62
C PRO A 48 2.78 9.87 -18.30
N GLY A 49 1.89 8.86 -18.14
CA GLY A 49 1.82 8.06 -16.91
C GLY A 49 3.03 7.16 -16.64
N LEU A 50 3.85 6.87 -17.65
CA LEU A 50 5.10 6.13 -17.52
C LEU A 50 6.30 7.09 -17.58
N ALA A 51 6.29 7.99 -18.57
CA ALA A 51 7.39 8.89 -18.87
C ALA A 51 7.68 9.87 -17.73
N LEU A 52 6.68 10.33 -16.96
CA LEU A 52 6.94 11.25 -15.85
C LEU A 52 7.95 10.68 -14.85
N GLY A 53 7.72 9.44 -14.40
CA GLY A 53 8.61 8.77 -13.47
C GLY A 53 9.95 8.41 -14.12
N GLU A 54 9.95 7.88 -15.34
CA GLU A 54 11.20 7.55 -16.03
C GLU A 54 12.08 8.78 -16.27
N CYS A 55 11.49 9.90 -16.70
CA CYS A 55 12.24 11.11 -16.97
C CYS A 55 12.84 11.71 -15.70
N TYR A 56 12.13 11.67 -14.57
CA TYR A 56 12.66 12.05 -13.27
C TYR A 56 13.78 11.10 -12.81
N THR A 57 13.55 9.79 -12.87
CA THR A 57 14.53 8.77 -12.49
C THR A 57 15.81 8.84 -13.34
N ASP A 58 15.68 9.05 -14.65
CA ASP A 58 16.79 9.17 -15.58
C ASP A 58 17.52 10.52 -15.48
N GLY A 59 16.98 11.50 -14.73
CA GLY A 59 17.55 12.84 -14.61
C GLY A 59 17.37 13.70 -15.86
N SER A 60 16.36 13.40 -16.68
CA SER A 60 16.01 14.19 -17.88
C SER A 60 14.89 15.21 -17.66
N LEU A 61 14.26 15.13 -16.48
CA LEU A 61 13.31 16.09 -15.93
C LEU A 61 13.84 16.47 -14.54
N HIS A 62 14.21 17.74 -14.39
CA HIS A 62 14.62 18.33 -13.12
C HIS A 62 13.51 19.20 -12.55
N ILE A 63 13.38 19.21 -11.23
CA ILE A 63 12.43 20.03 -10.49
C ILE A 63 13.25 20.99 -9.65
N GLU A 64 12.99 22.29 -9.74
CA GLU A 64 13.68 23.29 -8.92
C GLU A 64 13.37 23.06 -7.44
N ASP A 65 14.34 23.36 -6.58
CA ASP A 65 14.34 23.05 -5.15
C ASP A 65 14.07 21.57 -4.80
N ASP A 66 14.16 20.71 -5.81
CA ASP A 66 13.90 19.29 -5.71
C ASP A 66 12.49 18.96 -5.16
N ASP A 67 11.51 19.83 -5.43
CA ASP A 67 10.12 19.73 -4.94
C ASP A 67 9.26 18.72 -5.72
N LEU A 68 9.65 17.45 -5.63
CA LEU A 68 8.88 16.35 -6.23
C LEU A 68 7.45 16.24 -5.67
N PRO A 69 7.21 16.31 -4.35
CA PRO A 69 5.85 16.29 -3.81
C PRO A 69 4.97 17.42 -4.34
N GLY A 70 5.49 18.64 -4.46
CA GLY A 70 4.76 19.78 -5.01
C GLY A 70 4.38 19.57 -6.48
N LEU A 71 5.30 19.07 -7.32
CA LEU A 71 4.97 18.71 -8.70
C LEU A 71 3.84 17.67 -8.76
N LEU A 72 3.95 16.60 -7.98
CA LEU A 72 2.97 15.51 -7.99
C LEU A 72 1.60 15.96 -7.46
N ASN A 73 1.57 16.77 -6.40
CA ASN A 73 0.35 17.38 -5.86
C ASN A 73 -0.33 18.31 -6.87
N LEU A 74 0.46 19.15 -7.55
CA LEU A 74 -0.04 20.02 -8.60
C LEU A 74 -0.70 19.22 -9.73
N LEU A 75 -0.07 18.12 -10.15
CA LEU A 75 -0.63 17.23 -11.17
C LEU A 75 -1.89 16.50 -10.67
N ALA A 76 -1.93 16.10 -9.39
CA ALA A 76 -3.06 15.40 -8.79
C ALA A 76 -4.32 16.27 -8.68
N ILE A 77 -4.20 17.51 -8.18
CA ILE A 77 -5.33 18.46 -8.05
C ILE A 77 -5.95 18.77 -9.41
N ASN A 78 -5.12 18.78 -10.45
CA ASN A 78 -5.57 19.04 -11.81
C ASN A 78 -6.07 17.80 -12.58
N GLN A 79 -5.99 16.61 -12.00
CA GLN A 79 -6.32 15.35 -12.68
C GLN A 79 -7.80 15.27 -13.10
N SER A 80 -8.72 15.83 -12.31
CA SER A 80 -10.17 15.88 -12.62
C SER A 80 -10.51 16.85 -13.76
N TYR A 81 -9.70 17.90 -13.94
CA TYR A 81 -9.86 18.91 -14.98
C TYR A 81 -9.13 18.57 -16.28
N ALA A 82 -8.07 17.75 -16.17
CA ALA A 82 -7.32 17.27 -17.31
C ALA A 82 -8.19 16.32 -18.15
N LYS A 83 -8.87 16.87 -19.18
CA LYS A 83 -9.40 16.06 -20.28
C LYS A 83 -8.21 15.47 -21.05
N MET A 84 -7.79 14.27 -20.65
CA MET A 84 -6.79 13.51 -21.39
C MET A 84 -7.28 13.32 -22.84
N PRO A 85 -6.41 13.48 -23.84
CA PRO A 85 -6.78 13.29 -25.23
C PRO A 85 -7.42 11.92 -25.49
N VAL A 86 -8.29 11.84 -26.50
CA VAL A 86 -9.00 10.59 -26.86
C VAL A 86 -8.02 9.46 -27.15
N TRP A 87 -6.89 9.77 -27.82
CA TRP A 87 -5.83 8.80 -28.10
C TRP A 87 -5.16 8.22 -26.84
N TYR A 88 -5.22 8.91 -25.69
CA TYR A 88 -4.73 8.41 -24.40
C TYR A 88 -5.80 7.64 -23.62
N SER A 89 -7.05 8.11 -23.65
CA SER A 89 -8.14 7.54 -22.85
C SER A 89 -8.71 6.25 -23.43
N VAL A 90 -8.75 6.08 -24.75
CA VAL A 90 -9.30 4.89 -25.41
C VAL A 90 -8.47 3.63 -25.15
N PRO A 91 -7.14 3.60 -25.32
CA PRO A 91 -6.33 2.42 -24.99
C PRO A 91 -6.45 1.99 -23.53
N ARG A 92 -6.52 2.94 -22.57
CA ARG A 92 -6.71 2.60 -21.15
C ARG A 92 -8.06 1.95 -20.85
N ARG A 93 -9.13 2.36 -21.55
CA ARG A 93 -10.45 1.72 -21.43
C ARG A 93 -10.41 0.29 -21.96
N ILE A 94 -9.76 0.07 -23.11
CA ILE A 94 -9.58 -1.26 -23.70
C ILE A 94 -8.74 -2.15 -22.78
N GLN A 95 -7.63 -1.65 -22.25
CA GLN A 95 -6.79 -2.38 -21.29
C GLN A 95 -7.58 -2.71 -20.00
N GLY A 96 -8.43 -1.80 -19.53
CA GLY A 96 -9.35 -2.05 -18.42
C GLY A 96 -10.35 -3.17 -18.71
N ALA A 97 -10.88 -3.24 -19.94
CA ALA A 97 -11.82 -4.29 -20.36
C ALA A 97 -11.15 -5.66 -20.52
N LEU A 98 -9.91 -5.70 -21.04
CA LEU A 98 -9.14 -6.95 -21.23
C LEU A 98 -8.41 -7.42 -19.97
N ARG A 99 -8.62 -6.72 -18.85
CA ARG A 99 -7.88 -6.90 -17.61
C ARG A 99 -8.00 -8.29 -16.99
N GLY A 100 -9.17 -8.92 -17.06
CA GLY A 100 -9.38 -10.27 -16.52
C GLY A 100 -8.49 -11.34 -17.17
N PHE A 101 -8.07 -11.12 -18.41
CA PHE A 101 -7.14 -12.01 -19.12
C PHE A 101 -5.67 -11.67 -18.82
N LEU A 102 -5.35 -10.37 -18.69
CA LEU A 102 -3.98 -9.88 -18.44
C LEU A 102 -3.52 -10.10 -16.99
N GLN A 103 -4.44 -10.23 -16.04
CA GLN A 103 -4.16 -10.37 -14.61
C GLN A 103 -4.23 -11.81 -14.08
N ARG A 104 -4.09 -12.82 -14.95
CA ARG A 104 -4.01 -14.22 -14.50
C ARG A 104 -2.72 -14.43 -13.72
N ASN A 105 -2.81 -14.38 -12.39
CA ASN A 105 -1.67 -14.58 -11.52
C ASN A 105 -1.59 -16.07 -11.14
N THR A 106 -0.67 -16.79 -11.78
CA THR A 106 -0.39 -18.19 -11.43
C THR A 106 0.39 -18.27 -10.11
N PRO A 107 0.32 -19.38 -9.35
CA PRO A 107 1.14 -19.56 -8.14
C PRO A 107 2.64 -19.35 -8.40
N PHE A 108 3.13 -19.74 -9.59
CA PHE A 108 4.51 -19.56 -10.00
C PHE A 108 4.87 -18.08 -10.24
N SER A 109 4.01 -17.32 -10.92
CA SER A 109 4.21 -15.88 -11.13
C SER A 109 4.09 -15.09 -9.84
N ALA A 110 3.19 -15.48 -8.94
CA ALA A 110 3.06 -14.88 -7.61
C ALA A 110 4.36 -15.03 -6.80
N ARG A 111 4.94 -16.24 -6.73
CA ARG A 111 6.24 -16.46 -6.05
C ARG A 111 7.36 -15.62 -6.68
N ARG A 112 7.46 -15.58 -8.01
CA ARG A 112 8.52 -14.81 -8.70
C ARG A 112 8.38 -13.30 -8.49
N ASN A 113 7.16 -12.76 -8.53
CA ASN A 113 6.92 -11.33 -8.36
C ASN A 113 7.12 -10.88 -6.91
N VAL A 114 6.73 -11.73 -5.93
CA VAL A 114 7.03 -11.51 -4.51
C VAL A 114 8.55 -11.57 -4.30
N ALA A 115 9.24 -12.60 -4.79
CA ALA A 115 10.70 -12.69 -4.69
C ALA A 115 11.39 -11.47 -5.31
N HIS A 116 11.01 -11.03 -6.52
CA HIS A 116 11.68 -9.90 -7.18
C HIS A 116 11.52 -8.54 -6.44
N HIS A 117 10.39 -8.26 -5.77
CA HIS A 117 10.25 -7.02 -5.01
C HIS A 117 10.86 -7.12 -3.61
N TYR A 118 10.77 -8.29 -2.96
CA TYR A 118 11.25 -8.50 -1.58
C TYR A 118 12.67 -9.09 -1.49
N ASP A 119 13.33 -9.40 -2.61
CA ASP A 119 14.77 -9.70 -2.70
C ASP A 119 15.63 -8.42 -2.78
N LEU A 120 15.01 -7.24 -2.70
CA LEU A 120 15.72 -6.06 -2.22
C LEU A 120 16.20 -6.35 -0.80
N SER A 121 17.46 -6.06 -0.51
CA SER A 121 18.06 -6.46 0.76
C SER A 121 17.24 -5.93 1.95
N ASP A 122 17.06 -6.78 2.98
CA ASP A 122 16.46 -6.39 4.26
C ASP A 122 17.08 -5.08 4.80
N ASP A 123 18.36 -4.85 4.49
CA ASP A 123 19.11 -3.64 4.83
C ASP A 123 18.48 -2.37 4.28
N LEU A 124 17.98 -2.36 3.03
CA LEU A 124 17.28 -1.20 2.48
C LEU A 124 16.03 -0.89 3.29
N TYR A 125 15.21 -1.90 3.57
CA TYR A 125 13.97 -1.73 4.33
C TYR A 125 14.23 -1.23 5.75
N ARG A 126 15.31 -1.68 6.40
CA ARG A 126 15.73 -1.21 7.72
C ARG A 126 16.08 0.29 7.76
N LEU A 127 16.44 0.91 6.63
CA LEU A 127 16.78 2.32 6.59
C LEU A 127 15.58 3.24 6.80
N PHE A 128 14.37 2.82 6.39
CA PHE A 128 13.22 3.72 6.36
C PHE A 128 11.95 3.19 7.02
N LEU A 129 11.84 1.88 7.26
CA LEU A 129 10.72 1.33 8.03
C LEU A 129 10.85 1.64 9.52
N ASP A 130 9.84 1.25 10.30
CA ASP A 130 9.91 1.23 11.75
C ASP A 130 10.73 0.04 12.26
N ALA A 131 11.03 0.03 13.56
CA ALA A 131 11.83 -1.02 14.19
C ALA A 131 11.25 -2.44 14.03
N ASP A 132 9.94 -2.58 13.83
CA ASP A 132 9.26 -3.85 13.64
C ASP A 132 9.23 -4.31 12.16
N MET A 133 9.79 -3.50 11.25
CA MET A 133 9.82 -3.70 9.80
C MET A 133 8.42 -3.86 9.18
N GLN A 134 7.46 -3.02 9.58
CA GLN A 134 6.11 -3.04 9.02
C GLN A 134 6.07 -2.29 7.68
N TYR A 135 6.16 -3.03 6.56
CA TYR A 135 5.94 -2.47 5.23
C TYR A 135 4.45 -2.47 4.84
N SER A 136 3.64 -1.81 5.65
CA SER A 136 2.20 -1.62 5.45
C SER A 136 1.71 -0.33 6.11
N CYS A 137 0.48 0.09 5.84
CA CYS A 137 -0.12 1.28 6.42
C CYS A 137 -0.10 1.23 7.96
N ALA A 138 0.33 2.32 8.60
CA ALA A 138 0.24 2.52 10.05
C ALA A 138 -1.13 3.08 10.46
N TYR A 139 -1.40 3.24 11.75
CA TYR A 139 -2.62 3.81 12.29
C TYR A 139 -2.30 4.96 13.26
N PHE A 140 -2.47 6.18 12.79
CA PHE A 140 -2.20 7.41 13.54
C PHE A 140 -3.46 7.84 14.32
N ALA A 141 -3.64 7.29 15.52
CA ALA A 141 -4.76 7.68 16.39
C ALA A 141 -4.61 9.09 16.96
N ARG A 142 -3.38 9.63 17.01
CA ARG A 142 -3.10 11.03 17.35
C ARG A 142 -2.09 11.63 16.37
N PRO A 143 -2.12 12.96 16.13
CA PRO A 143 -1.22 13.62 15.18
C PRO A 143 0.27 13.55 15.55
N ASP A 144 0.59 13.43 16.84
CA ASP A 144 1.95 13.47 17.38
C ASP A 144 2.65 12.10 17.39
N MET A 145 1.99 11.04 16.92
CA MET A 145 2.54 9.70 16.94
C MET A 145 3.77 9.56 16.03
N THR A 146 4.81 8.93 16.55
CA THR A 146 5.92 8.43 15.72
C THR A 146 5.44 7.28 14.82
N LEU A 147 6.22 6.95 13.78
CA LEU A 147 5.91 5.81 12.91
C LEU A 147 5.84 4.50 13.70
N GLU A 148 6.76 4.29 14.66
CA GLU A 148 6.78 3.11 15.53
C GLU A 148 5.48 3.01 16.36
N GLN A 149 5.06 4.13 16.97
CA GLN A 149 3.83 4.20 17.76
C GLN A 149 2.61 3.93 16.88
N ALA A 150 2.57 4.50 15.67
CA ALA A 150 1.47 4.31 14.74
C ALA A 150 1.41 2.87 14.19
N GLN A 151 2.54 2.20 13.99
CA GLN A 151 2.57 0.79 13.58
C GLN A 151 2.15 -0.14 14.72
N ALA A 152 2.59 0.13 15.96
CA ALA A 152 2.09 -0.58 17.14
C ALA A 152 0.58 -0.40 17.30
N ALA A 153 0.08 0.83 17.15
CA ALA A 153 -1.34 1.14 17.21
C ALA A 153 -2.14 0.41 16.11
N LYS A 154 -1.60 0.29 14.89
CA LYS A 154 -2.23 -0.49 13.81
C LYS A 154 -2.36 -1.96 14.17
N LYS A 155 -1.31 -2.57 14.72
CA LYS A 155 -1.36 -3.99 15.13
C LYS A 155 -2.37 -4.21 16.26
N ALA A 156 -2.41 -3.30 17.23
CA ALA A 156 -3.39 -3.35 18.32
C ALA A 156 -4.83 -3.18 17.81
N HIS A 157 -5.06 -2.25 16.87
CA HIS A 157 -6.37 -2.02 16.26
C HIS A 157 -6.88 -3.25 15.50
N ILE A 158 -6.00 -3.90 14.73
CA ILE A 158 -6.33 -5.16 14.07
C ILE A 158 -6.62 -6.27 15.10
N ALA A 159 -5.81 -6.40 16.16
CA ALA A 159 -6.03 -7.41 17.19
C ALA A 159 -7.37 -7.24 17.93
N GLN A 160 -7.79 -6.00 18.18
CA GLN A 160 -9.12 -5.69 18.73
C GLN A 160 -10.24 -6.11 17.77
N LYS A 161 -10.11 -5.82 16.47
CA LYS A 161 -11.05 -6.33 15.44
C LYS A 161 -11.05 -7.86 15.36
N LEU A 162 -9.94 -8.52 15.67
CA LEU A 162 -9.89 -9.98 15.70
C LEU A 162 -10.54 -10.57 16.95
N LEU A 163 -10.82 -9.83 18.03
CA LEU A 163 -11.43 -10.41 19.24
C LEU A 163 -10.64 -11.63 19.73
N ILE A 164 -9.32 -11.49 19.84
CA ILE A 164 -8.42 -12.58 20.24
C ILE A 164 -8.52 -12.79 21.75
N GLU A 165 -8.70 -14.05 22.13
CA GLU A 165 -8.56 -14.52 23.51
C GLU A 165 -7.28 -15.37 23.64
N PRO A 166 -6.63 -15.40 24.82
CA PRO A 166 -5.45 -16.21 25.05
C PRO A 166 -5.69 -17.69 24.71
N GLY A 167 -4.73 -18.31 24.00
CA GLY A 167 -4.81 -19.71 23.56
C GLY A 167 -5.46 -19.91 22.18
N MET A 168 -6.10 -18.89 21.60
CA MET A 168 -6.66 -18.98 20.25
C MET A 168 -5.58 -19.19 19.18
N ARG A 169 -5.94 -19.97 18.16
CA ARG A 169 -5.14 -20.21 16.96
C ARG A 169 -5.41 -19.11 15.93
N VAL A 170 -4.36 -18.40 15.55
CA VAL A 170 -4.43 -17.28 14.60
C VAL A 170 -3.59 -17.60 13.36
N LEU A 171 -4.15 -17.38 12.17
CA LEU A 171 -3.41 -17.41 10.91
C LEU A 171 -3.05 -15.99 10.47
N ASP A 172 -1.78 -15.74 10.16
CA ASP A 172 -1.29 -14.52 9.51
C ASP A 172 -0.90 -14.82 8.06
N ILE A 173 -1.78 -14.46 7.11
CA ILE A 173 -1.59 -14.68 5.67
C ILE A 173 -0.77 -13.54 5.08
N GLY A 174 0.48 -13.85 4.71
CA GLY A 174 1.44 -12.85 4.26
C GLY A 174 2.16 -12.20 5.43
N CYS A 175 2.73 -13.01 6.33
CA CYS A 175 3.21 -12.55 7.64
C CYS A 175 4.42 -11.59 7.59
N GLY A 176 4.99 -11.32 6.41
CA GLY A 176 6.16 -10.46 6.25
C GLY A 176 7.32 -10.90 7.14
N TRP A 177 8.01 -9.94 7.76
CA TRP A 177 9.07 -10.17 8.75
C TRP A 177 8.54 -10.58 10.14
N GLY A 178 7.29 -11.02 10.24
CA GLY A 178 6.69 -11.61 11.44
C GLY A 178 6.09 -10.64 12.45
N GLY A 179 6.20 -9.32 12.26
CA GLY A 179 5.85 -8.34 13.29
C GLY A 179 4.39 -8.39 13.77
N MET A 180 3.43 -8.72 12.89
CA MET A 180 2.03 -8.93 13.31
C MET A 180 1.90 -10.21 14.14
N ALA A 181 2.38 -11.35 13.63
CA ALA A 181 2.34 -12.62 14.34
C ALA A 181 3.01 -12.58 15.72
N LEU A 182 4.19 -11.98 15.83
CA LEU A 182 4.90 -11.83 17.11
C LEU A 182 4.09 -10.98 18.11
N THR A 183 3.48 -9.90 17.63
CA THR A 183 2.63 -9.03 18.47
C THR A 183 1.40 -9.77 18.99
N LEU A 184 0.72 -10.54 18.13
CA LEU A 184 -0.45 -11.31 18.54
C LEU A 184 -0.11 -12.39 19.58
N ALA A 185 1.03 -13.08 19.43
CA ALA A 185 1.46 -14.08 20.39
C ALA A 185 1.90 -13.47 21.74
N ARG A 186 2.67 -12.39 21.70
CA ARG A 186 3.22 -11.73 22.89
C ARG A 186 2.15 -10.99 23.69
N ASP A 187 1.36 -10.17 23.01
CA ASP A 187 0.50 -9.17 23.69
C ASP A 187 -0.93 -9.71 23.90
N TYR A 188 -1.36 -10.69 23.11
CA TYR A 188 -2.72 -11.27 23.16
C TYR A 188 -2.75 -12.76 23.50
N GLY A 189 -1.59 -13.40 23.68
CA GLY A 189 -1.50 -14.80 24.10
C GLY A 189 -1.95 -15.81 23.04
N ALA A 190 -1.98 -15.43 21.76
CA ALA A 190 -2.36 -16.30 20.66
C ALA A 190 -1.28 -17.34 20.30
N HIS A 191 -1.70 -18.47 19.74
CA HIS A 191 -0.83 -19.37 18.98
C HIS A 191 -0.92 -19.02 17.49
N VAL A 192 0.15 -18.47 16.93
CA VAL A 192 0.11 -17.89 15.58
C VAL A 192 0.85 -18.75 14.57
N THR A 193 0.17 -19.08 13.47
CA THR A 193 0.82 -19.60 12.26
C THR A 193 0.96 -18.47 11.25
N GLY A 194 2.18 -18.08 10.93
CA GLY A 194 2.46 -17.10 9.86
C GLY A 194 2.90 -17.80 8.58
N VAL A 195 2.34 -17.39 7.44
CA VAL A 195 2.75 -17.94 6.13
C VAL A 195 3.29 -16.84 5.22
N THR A 196 4.40 -17.14 4.53
CA THR A 196 5.00 -16.27 3.51
C THR A 196 5.52 -17.12 2.34
N LEU A 197 5.73 -16.46 1.19
CA LEU A 197 6.40 -17.03 0.03
C LEU A 197 7.86 -16.56 -0.13
N SER A 198 8.34 -15.69 0.77
CA SER A 198 9.70 -15.17 0.75
C SER A 198 10.58 -15.91 1.76
N GLU A 199 11.71 -16.44 1.29
CA GLU A 199 12.71 -17.10 2.12
C GLU A 199 13.40 -16.11 3.07
N ASN A 200 13.71 -14.89 2.61
CA ASN A 200 14.32 -13.83 3.44
C ASN A 200 13.41 -13.41 4.61
N GLN A 201 12.16 -13.06 4.32
CA GLN A 201 11.15 -12.76 5.34
C GLN A 201 10.98 -13.89 6.35
N LEU A 202 10.94 -15.14 5.88
CA LEU A 202 10.82 -16.31 6.77
C LEU A 202 12.03 -16.39 7.71
N ALA A 203 13.25 -16.31 7.17
CA ALA A 203 14.47 -16.40 7.97
C ALA A 203 14.53 -15.30 9.04
N THR A 204 14.22 -14.06 8.67
CA THR A 204 14.16 -12.94 9.61
C THR A 204 13.04 -13.10 10.64
N ALA A 205 11.85 -13.56 10.25
CA ALA A 205 10.74 -13.79 11.17
C ALA A 205 11.07 -14.89 12.21
N GLN A 206 11.69 -15.99 11.78
CA GLN A 206 12.13 -17.07 12.67
C GLN A 206 13.22 -16.61 13.64
N ALA A 207 14.23 -15.87 13.15
CA ALA A 207 15.28 -15.31 14.00
C ALA A 207 14.71 -14.38 15.08
N ARG A 208 13.71 -13.58 14.73
CA ARG A 208 13.00 -12.69 15.67
C ARG A 208 12.17 -13.45 16.69
N ALA A 209 11.42 -14.47 16.28
CA ALA A 209 10.68 -15.34 17.22
C ALA A 209 11.60 -15.95 18.26
N LYS A 210 12.76 -16.45 17.83
CA LYS A 210 13.80 -16.98 18.73
C LYS A 210 14.36 -15.92 19.68
N ALA A 211 14.68 -14.73 19.17
CA ALA A 211 15.20 -13.64 19.97
C ALA A 211 14.19 -13.13 21.03
N GLU A 212 12.89 -13.17 20.74
CA GLU A 212 11.82 -12.81 21.67
C GLU A 212 11.35 -13.98 22.55
N GLY A 213 11.89 -15.20 22.36
CA GLY A 213 11.51 -16.39 23.13
C GLY A 213 10.08 -16.86 22.86
N LEU A 214 9.56 -16.65 21.65
CA LEU A 214 8.17 -16.95 21.24
C LEU A 214 8.05 -18.20 20.35
N GLU A 215 9.09 -19.02 20.26
CA GLU A 215 9.13 -20.22 19.39
C GLU A 215 8.07 -21.28 19.76
N ASP A 216 7.58 -21.27 21.00
CA ASP A 216 6.50 -22.14 21.49
C ASP A 216 5.10 -21.65 21.08
N ARG A 217 4.97 -20.39 20.68
CA ARG A 217 3.69 -19.74 20.32
C ARG A 217 3.58 -19.35 18.87
N VAL A 218 4.68 -19.17 18.16
CA VAL A 218 4.68 -18.72 16.76
C VAL A 218 5.38 -19.73 15.86
N THR A 219 4.68 -20.18 14.83
CA THR A 219 5.24 -21.02 13.76
C THR A 219 5.18 -20.29 12.43
N PHE A 220 6.34 -20.06 11.81
CA PHE A 220 6.41 -19.49 10.46
C PHE A 220 6.67 -20.56 9.41
N ARG A 221 5.95 -20.52 8.28
CA ARG A 221 6.05 -21.51 7.20
C ARG A 221 6.27 -20.84 5.84
N LEU A 222 7.21 -21.36 5.04
CA LEU A 222 7.33 -21.04 3.62
C LEU A 222 6.25 -21.80 2.85
N LEU A 223 5.02 -21.30 2.87
CA LEU A 223 3.86 -22.02 2.36
C LEU A 223 2.88 -21.06 1.70
N ASP A 224 2.32 -21.49 0.57
CA ASP A 224 1.17 -20.85 -0.02
C ASP A 224 -0.08 -21.12 0.83
N TYR A 225 -0.75 -20.07 1.30
CA TYR A 225 -1.95 -20.19 2.16
C TYR A 225 -3.04 -21.09 1.54
N ARG A 226 -3.09 -21.19 0.20
CA ARG A 226 -4.03 -22.06 -0.52
C ARG A 226 -3.85 -23.54 -0.18
N ARG A 227 -2.67 -23.93 0.28
CA ARG A 227 -2.31 -25.32 0.64
C ARG A 227 -2.56 -25.68 2.11
N LEU A 228 -2.93 -24.72 2.95
CA LEU A 228 -3.30 -25.01 4.34
C LEU A 228 -4.60 -25.81 4.40
N ASP A 229 -4.68 -26.79 5.29
CA ASP A 229 -5.84 -27.67 5.50
C ASP A 229 -6.31 -27.72 6.96
N GLU A 230 -5.74 -26.85 7.81
CA GLU A 230 -6.10 -26.69 9.20
C GLU A 230 -7.10 -25.54 9.43
N ARG A 231 -7.74 -25.51 10.61
CA ARG A 231 -8.69 -24.45 11.01
C ARG A 231 -8.07 -23.50 12.04
N PHE A 232 -8.47 -22.25 11.96
CA PHE A 232 -8.05 -21.16 12.84
C PHE A 232 -9.24 -20.43 13.42
N ASP A 233 -9.11 -19.99 14.66
CA ASP A 233 -10.11 -19.19 15.34
C ASP A 233 -10.14 -17.79 14.73
N ARG A 234 -8.96 -17.25 14.38
CA ARG A 234 -8.82 -15.92 13.78
C ARG A 234 -7.90 -15.92 12.58
N ILE A 235 -8.17 -15.04 11.61
CA ILE A 235 -7.32 -14.87 10.43
C ILE A 235 -7.02 -13.39 10.22
N VAL A 236 -5.76 -13.04 10.02
CA VAL A 236 -5.34 -11.71 9.59
C VAL A 236 -4.64 -11.80 8.25
N SER A 237 -4.89 -10.83 7.38
CA SER A 237 -4.13 -10.69 6.13
C SER A 237 -3.91 -9.21 5.82
N VAL A 238 -2.65 -8.79 5.79
CA VAL A 238 -2.24 -7.39 5.61
C VAL A 238 -1.43 -7.28 4.33
N GLY A 239 -1.90 -6.48 3.36
CA GLY A 239 -1.15 -6.20 2.13
C GLY A 239 -1.01 -7.39 1.17
N MET A 240 -1.89 -8.40 1.29
CA MET A 240 -1.84 -9.61 0.45
C MET A 240 -2.74 -9.52 -0.79
N LEU A 241 -3.92 -8.89 -0.67
CA LEU A 241 -4.93 -8.87 -1.74
C LEU A 241 -4.41 -8.19 -3.03
N GLU A 242 -3.49 -7.25 -2.89
CA GLU A 242 -2.78 -6.56 -3.97
C GLU A 242 -2.02 -7.53 -4.88
N HIS A 243 -1.65 -8.71 -4.37
CA HIS A 243 -0.90 -9.74 -5.08
C HIS A 243 -1.77 -10.93 -5.53
N VAL A 244 -3.03 -10.99 -5.12
CA VAL A 244 -3.96 -12.07 -5.52
C VAL A 244 -4.46 -11.86 -6.95
N GLY A 245 -4.85 -10.62 -7.28
CA GLY A 245 -5.43 -10.27 -8.57
C GLY A 245 -6.93 -10.59 -8.66
N ALA A 246 -7.67 -9.73 -9.36
CA ALA A 246 -9.13 -9.75 -9.33
C ALA A 246 -9.84 -11.06 -9.75
N PRO A 247 -9.33 -11.84 -10.72
CA PRO A 247 -9.95 -13.13 -11.04
C PRO A 247 -9.98 -14.13 -9.88
N HIS A 248 -9.11 -13.96 -8.88
CA HIS A 248 -8.91 -14.91 -7.79
C HIS A 248 -9.49 -14.47 -6.44
N TYR A 249 -10.19 -13.33 -6.36
CA TYR A 249 -10.75 -12.87 -5.08
C TYR A 249 -11.80 -13.83 -4.51
N ALA A 250 -12.66 -14.43 -5.35
CA ALA A 250 -13.62 -15.43 -4.87
C ALA A 250 -12.92 -16.69 -4.31
N GLU A 251 -11.84 -17.14 -4.94
CA GLU A 251 -11.00 -18.24 -4.45
C GLU A 251 -10.32 -17.87 -3.12
N TYR A 252 -9.81 -16.64 -3.01
CA TYR A 252 -9.20 -16.13 -1.78
C TYR A 252 -10.18 -16.13 -0.60
N PHE A 253 -11.35 -15.49 -0.75
CA PHE A 253 -12.33 -15.41 0.34
C PHE A 253 -12.97 -16.77 0.65
N GLY A 254 -13.19 -17.61 -0.37
CA GLY A 254 -13.59 -19.01 -0.17
C GLY A 254 -12.57 -19.77 0.67
N LYS A 255 -11.27 -19.63 0.38
CA LYS A 255 -10.21 -20.26 1.16
C LYS A 255 -10.14 -19.72 2.59
N VAL A 256 -10.26 -18.40 2.78
CA VAL A 256 -10.32 -17.78 4.11
C VAL A 256 -11.44 -18.41 4.92
N ARG A 257 -12.66 -18.50 4.37
CA ARG A 257 -13.79 -19.17 5.04
C ARG A 257 -13.49 -20.63 5.37
N ASP A 258 -12.90 -21.39 4.45
CA ASP A 258 -12.65 -22.81 4.65
C ASP A 258 -11.65 -23.06 5.80
N LEU A 259 -10.69 -22.13 5.98
CA LEU A 259 -9.71 -22.12 7.07
C LEU A 259 -10.27 -21.60 8.40
N MET A 260 -11.47 -21.03 8.44
CA MET A 260 -12.08 -20.53 9.68
C MET A 260 -12.77 -21.64 10.47
N ALA A 261 -12.60 -21.58 11.80
CA ALA A 261 -13.49 -22.22 12.76
C ALA A 261 -14.92 -21.68 12.63
N ASP A 262 -15.91 -22.34 13.23
CA ASP A 262 -17.32 -22.00 13.05
C ASP A 262 -17.69 -20.64 13.64
N ASP A 263 -16.99 -20.21 14.69
CA ASP A 263 -17.03 -18.88 15.28
C ASP A 263 -15.86 -17.99 14.80
N GLY A 264 -15.29 -18.28 13.63
CA GLY A 264 -14.11 -17.58 13.17
C GLY A 264 -14.34 -16.10 12.83
N VAL A 265 -13.31 -15.28 13.02
CA VAL A 265 -13.23 -13.88 12.56
C VAL A 265 -11.99 -13.67 11.70
N ALA A 266 -12.13 -12.97 10.58
CA ALA A 266 -11.01 -12.54 9.76
C ALA A 266 -10.96 -11.02 9.61
N VAL A 267 -9.76 -10.45 9.63
CA VAL A 267 -9.50 -9.04 9.28
C VAL A 267 -8.62 -9.00 8.05
N ILE A 268 -9.17 -8.48 6.95
CA ILE A 268 -8.47 -8.32 5.68
C ILE A 268 -8.15 -6.83 5.49
N HIS A 269 -6.88 -6.51 5.34
CA HIS A 269 -6.37 -5.14 5.23
C HIS A 269 -5.65 -4.96 3.89
N SER A 270 -6.15 -4.04 3.06
CA SER A 270 -5.60 -3.85 1.71
C SER A 270 -5.76 -2.41 1.22
N ILE A 271 -4.86 -2.02 0.31
CA ILE A 271 -4.98 -0.82 -0.50
C ILE A 271 -6.14 -0.99 -1.48
N VAL A 272 -7.01 0.00 -1.53
CA VAL A 272 -8.16 0.06 -2.42
C VAL A 272 -8.18 1.36 -3.23
N LYS A 273 -8.70 1.25 -4.45
CA LYS A 273 -8.98 2.36 -5.33
C LYS A 273 -10.27 3.03 -4.91
N ASN A 274 -10.25 4.35 -4.86
CA ASN A 274 -11.47 5.12 -4.80
C ASN A 274 -12.11 5.18 -6.19
N GLY A 275 -13.29 4.58 -6.35
CA GLY A 275 -14.02 4.49 -7.62
C GLY A 275 -13.96 3.12 -8.30
N PRO A 276 -14.49 3.02 -9.53
CA PRO A 276 -14.66 1.74 -10.22
C PRO A 276 -13.32 1.09 -10.60
N PRO A 277 -13.33 -0.24 -10.84
CA PRO A 277 -12.12 -0.98 -11.18
C PRO A 277 -11.38 -0.38 -12.37
N ARG A 278 -10.08 -0.14 -12.21
CA ARG A 278 -9.20 0.43 -13.25
C ARG A 278 -7.79 -0.15 -13.18
N PRO A 279 -7.06 -0.22 -14.32
CA PRO A 279 -5.66 -0.65 -14.31
C PRO A 279 -4.79 0.18 -13.37
N ASN A 280 -3.71 -0.42 -12.88
CA ASN A 280 -2.67 0.26 -12.11
C ASN A 280 -1.93 1.31 -12.97
N ASN A 281 -1.18 2.17 -12.30
CA ASN A 281 -0.24 3.06 -12.98
C ASN A 281 0.88 2.23 -13.64
N ALA A 282 1.19 2.53 -14.91
CA ALA A 282 2.16 1.75 -15.70
C ALA A 282 3.60 1.84 -15.17
N TRP A 283 3.98 2.95 -14.54
CA TRP A 283 5.30 3.09 -13.92
C TRP A 283 5.41 2.23 -12.67
N ILE A 284 4.39 2.24 -11.80
CA ILE A 284 4.36 1.39 -10.60
C ILE A 284 4.41 -0.09 -10.97
N ASP A 285 3.63 -0.51 -11.98
CA ASP A 285 3.63 -1.89 -12.48
C ASP A 285 4.99 -2.28 -13.11
N LYS A 286 5.68 -1.35 -13.78
CA LYS A 286 6.98 -1.65 -14.40
C LYS A 286 8.14 -1.71 -13.41
N TYR A 287 8.21 -0.77 -12.47
CA TYR A 287 9.41 -0.53 -11.65
C TYR A 287 9.30 -1.01 -10.21
N ILE A 288 8.10 -1.01 -9.63
CA ILE A 288 7.91 -1.26 -8.20
C ILE A 288 7.21 -2.60 -7.99
N PHE A 289 5.96 -2.75 -8.44
CA PHE A 289 5.15 -3.92 -8.16
C PHE A 289 4.61 -4.62 -9.43
N PRO A 290 5.47 -5.33 -10.19
CA PRO A 290 5.04 -6.06 -11.38
C PRO A 290 3.93 -7.07 -11.11
N GLY A 291 2.82 -6.93 -11.84
CA GLY A 291 1.68 -7.83 -11.77
C GLY A 291 0.80 -7.65 -10.53
N SER A 292 1.09 -6.66 -9.68
CA SER A 292 0.21 -6.27 -8.59
C SER A 292 -1.06 -5.59 -9.12
N TYR A 293 -2.11 -5.60 -8.30
CA TYR A 293 -3.35 -4.93 -8.60
C TYR A 293 -4.06 -4.51 -7.30
N ALA A 294 -4.21 -3.20 -7.10
CA ALA A 294 -5.03 -2.68 -5.99
C ALA A 294 -6.53 -2.83 -6.33
N PRO A 295 -7.35 -3.54 -5.54
CA PRO A 295 -8.79 -3.69 -5.78
C PRO A 295 -9.57 -2.37 -5.75
N SER A 296 -10.77 -2.37 -6.32
CA SER A 296 -11.85 -1.49 -5.88
C SER A 296 -12.70 -2.20 -4.83
N ALA A 297 -13.30 -1.46 -3.90
CA ALA A 297 -14.17 -2.04 -2.88
C ALA A 297 -15.30 -2.91 -3.47
N SER A 298 -15.86 -2.53 -4.63
CA SER A 298 -16.90 -3.32 -5.32
C SER A 298 -16.44 -4.70 -5.80
N GLU A 299 -15.15 -4.88 -6.11
CA GLU A 299 -14.60 -6.21 -6.44
C GLU A 299 -14.50 -7.09 -5.19
N ILE A 300 -14.21 -6.48 -4.03
CA ILE A 300 -14.04 -7.18 -2.76
C ILE A 300 -15.38 -7.56 -2.15
N TYR A 301 -16.35 -6.64 -2.09
CA TYR A 301 -17.70 -6.94 -1.59
C TYR A 301 -18.34 -8.10 -2.35
N ARG A 302 -18.24 -8.09 -3.69
CA ARG A 302 -18.71 -9.21 -4.50
C ARG A 302 -18.04 -10.53 -4.11
N ALA A 303 -16.76 -10.53 -3.77
CA ALA A 303 -16.06 -11.75 -3.37
C ALA A 303 -16.46 -12.21 -1.96
N ILE A 304 -16.65 -11.28 -1.01
CA ILE A 304 -17.13 -11.55 0.34
C ILE A 304 -18.55 -12.16 0.28
N GLU A 305 -19.47 -11.51 -0.42
CA GLU A 305 -20.86 -11.98 -0.60
C GLU A 305 -20.91 -13.40 -1.19
N ASN A 306 -20.11 -13.69 -2.23
CA ASN A 306 -20.06 -15.01 -2.84
C ASN A 306 -19.46 -16.10 -1.94
N SER A 307 -18.70 -15.71 -0.92
CA SER A 307 -18.14 -16.66 0.06
C SER A 307 -19.09 -16.94 1.22
N TRP A 308 -20.22 -16.23 1.34
CA TRP A 308 -21.15 -16.33 2.48
C TRP A 308 -20.54 -15.96 3.84
N LEU A 309 -19.44 -15.20 3.84
CA LEU A 309 -18.94 -14.57 5.05
C LEU A 309 -19.81 -13.36 5.40
N HIS A 310 -20.09 -13.16 6.69
CA HIS A 310 -20.82 -12.01 7.17
C HIS A 310 -19.88 -10.81 7.26
N GLN A 311 -20.20 -9.72 6.58
CA GLN A 311 -19.52 -8.44 6.76
C GLN A 311 -19.91 -7.86 8.12
N SER A 312 -18.96 -7.80 9.05
CA SER A 312 -19.20 -7.33 10.42
C SER A 312 -18.78 -5.88 10.64
N ASP A 313 -17.71 -5.43 9.99
CA ASP A 313 -17.28 -4.02 10.00
C ASP A 313 -16.47 -3.69 8.75
N ASP A 314 -16.55 -2.44 8.30
CA ASP A 314 -15.75 -1.90 7.21
C ASP A 314 -15.19 -0.53 7.60
N GLU A 315 -13.86 -0.43 7.62
CA GLU A 315 -13.16 0.78 8.04
C GLU A 315 -12.16 1.26 6.99
N ALA A 316 -12.37 2.48 6.48
CA ALA A 316 -11.44 3.16 5.60
C ALA A 316 -10.39 3.94 6.40
N LEU A 317 -9.14 3.53 6.32
CA LEU A 317 -7.97 4.20 6.91
C LEU A 317 -7.50 5.38 6.04
N ARG A 318 -8.42 6.32 5.78
CA ARG A 318 -8.32 7.50 4.90
C ARG A 318 -6.89 8.01 4.64
N ILE A 319 -6.39 8.90 5.50
CA ILE A 319 -5.12 9.62 5.30
C ILE A 319 -3.92 8.89 5.92
N HIS A 320 -4.15 7.82 6.70
CA HIS A 320 -3.09 7.18 7.47
C HIS A 320 -1.94 6.67 6.59
N TYR A 321 -2.21 6.14 5.39
CA TYR A 321 -1.12 5.69 4.51
C TYR A 321 -0.33 6.87 3.92
N ALA A 322 -0.97 8.02 3.65
CA ALA A 322 -0.24 9.21 3.24
C ALA A 322 0.78 9.62 4.31
N LEU A 323 0.37 9.60 5.59
CA LEU A 323 1.27 9.86 6.73
C LEU A 323 2.37 8.81 6.86
N THR A 324 2.06 7.51 6.68
CA THR A 324 3.06 6.44 6.67
C THR A 324 4.09 6.65 5.56
N LEU A 325 3.64 6.93 4.33
CA LEU A 325 4.51 7.13 3.17
C LEU A 325 5.36 8.39 3.29
N LYS A 326 4.81 9.47 3.85
CA LYS A 326 5.56 10.69 4.19
C LYS A 326 6.68 10.37 5.19
N ALA A 327 6.39 9.60 6.24
CA ALA A 327 7.39 9.19 7.22
C ALA A 327 8.48 8.28 6.61
N TRP A 328 8.10 7.32 5.78
CA TRP A 328 9.04 6.46 5.04
C TRP A 328 9.92 7.28 4.10
N ARG A 329 9.33 8.21 3.33
CA ARG A 329 10.08 9.06 2.41
C ARG A 329 11.09 9.93 3.15
N ALA A 330 10.68 10.60 4.22
CA ALA A 330 11.57 11.44 5.02
C ALA A 330 12.74 10.63 5.61
N ARG A 331 12.49 9.40 6.10
CA ARG A 331 13.56 8.52 6.59
C ARG A 331 14.49 8.04 5.48
N LEU A 332 13.95 7.66 4.32
CA LEU A 332 14.76 7.25 3.16
C LEU A 332 15.65 8.39 2.66
N GLU A 333 15.07 9.59 2.50
CA GLU A 333 15.80 10.81 2.08
C GLU A 333 16.92 11.16 3.09
N ALA A 334 16.67 11.01 4.39
CA ALA A 334 17.71 11.18 5.41
C ALA A 334 18.83 10.13 5.37
N GLN A 335 18.66 9.03 4.62
CA GLN A 335 19.66 7.98 4.41
C GLN A 335 20.19 7.96 2.97
N GLN A 336 20.00 9.04 2.20
CA GLN A 336 20.36 9.12 0.78
C GLN A 336 21.78 8.61 0.49
N ASP A 337 22.80 9.13 1.18
CA ASP A 337 24.21 8.74 0.94
C ASP A 337 24.43 7.22 1.10
N ARG A 338 23.75 6.60 2.06
CA ARG A 338 23.83 5.15 2.29
C ARG A 338 23.10 4.36 1.21
N VAL A 339 21.92 4.82 0.79
CA VAL A 339 21.16 4.20 -0.30
C VAL A 339 21.93 4.27 -1.61
N GLU A 340 22.54 5.42 -1.92
CA GLU A 340 23.36 5.60 -3.12
C GLU A 340 24.62 4.75 -3.09
N ALA A 341 25.25 4.57 -1.92
CA ALA A 341 26.40 3.68 -1.76
C ALA A 341 26.04 2.20 -1.92
N MET A 342 24.83 1.79 -1.51
CA MET A 342 24.33 0.41 -1.66
C MET A 342 23.88 0.09 -3.09
N PHE A 343 23.37 1.09 -3.80
CA PHE A 343 22.78 0.95 -5.14
C PHE A 343 23.39 1.97 -6.10
N ASP A 344 22.70 3.10 -6.33
CA ASP A 344 23.19 4.27 -7.05
C ASP A 344 22.18 5.45 -6.90
N ALA A 345 22.55 6.63 -7.42
CA ALA A 345 21.68 7.81 -7.42
C ALA A 345 20.39 7.62 -8.27
N LYS A 346 20.42 6.74 -9.28
CA LYS A 346 19.24 6.47 -10.11
C LYS A 346 18.19 5.69 -9.32
N PHE A 347 18.63 4.70 -8.56
CA PHE A 347 17.82 3.92 -7.64
C PHE A 347 17.22 4.80 -6.56
N MET A 348 17.99 5.72 -5.98
CA MET A 348 17.48 6.69 -5.00
C MET A 348 16.35 7.56 -5.60
N ARG A 349 16.56 8.13 -6.79
CA ARG A 349 15.49 8.89 -7.48
C ARG A 349 14.27 8.03 -7.79
N MET A 350 14.46 6.78 -8.21
CA MET A 350 13.35 5.85 -8.44
C MET A 350 12.52 5.64 -7.16
N TRP A 351 13.18 5.34 -6.04
CA TRP A 351 12.51 5.09 -4.76
C TRP A 351 11.83 6.33 -4.19
N ARG A 352 12.47 7.49 -4.32
CA ARG A 352 11.87 8.75 -3.94
C ARG A 352 10.62 9.06 -4.75
N PHE A 353 10.66 8.84 -6.07
CA PHE A 353 9.48 8.99 -6.93
C PHE A 353 8.36 8.02 -6.55
N TYR A 354 8.71 6.77 -6.26
CA TYR A 354 7.74 5.79 -5.77
C TYR A 354 7.03 6.27 -4.50
N LEU A 355 7.77 6.58 -3.44
CA LEU A 355 7.18 6.96 -2.15
C LEU A 355 6.37 8.26 -2.27
N ALA A 356 6.90 9.28 -2.96
CA ALA A 356 6.19 10.55 -3.16
C ALA A 356 4.91 10.38 -4.00
N SER A 357 4.96 9.58 -5.07
CA SER A 357 3.78 9.35 -5.93
C SER A 357 2.67 8.59 -5.21
N MET A 358 3.03 7.63 -4.34
CA MET A 358 2.05 6.94 -3.51
C MET A 358 1.51 7.86 -2.41
N GLU A 359 2.37 8.63 -1.73
CA GLU A 359 1.97 9.63 -0.71
C GLU A 359 0.86 10.54 -1.27
N VAL A 360 1.10 11.15 -2.45
CA VAL A 360 0.13 12.01 -3.13
C VAL A 360 -1.11 11.24 -3.57
N ALA A 361 -0.99 9.99 -4.01
CA ALA A 361 -2.14 9.18 -4.40
C ALA A 361 -3.10 8.90 -3.22
N PHE A 362 -2.58 8.70 -2.02
CA PHE A 362 -3.39 8.57 -0.81
C PHE A 362 -3.91 9.92 -0.32
N GLN A 363 -3.07 10.96 -0.31
CA GLN A 363 -3.45 12.31 0.12
C GLN A 363 -4.58 12.91 -0.73
N SER A 364 -4.54 12.68 -2.06
CA SER A 364 -5.58 13.12 -3.00
C SER A 364 -6.86 12.27 -2.98
N GLY A 365 -6.90 11.19 -2.19
CA GLY A 365 -8.04 10.28 -2.12
C GLY A 365 -8.23 9.40 -3.36
N ASN A 366 -7.20 9.27 -4.21
CA ASN A 366 -7.20 8.36 -5.35
C ASN A 366 -7.11 6.88 -4.91
N LEU A 367 -6.39 6.66 -3.82
CA LEU A 367 -6.25 5.40 -3.09
C LEU A 367 -6.60 5.63 -1.62
N HIS A 368 -7.04 4.58 -0.94
CA HIS A 368 -7.11 4.51 0.52
C HIS A 368 -6.81 3.08 0.95
N VAL A 369 -6.72 2.85 2.26
CA VAL A 369 -6.65 1.49 2.82
C VAL A 369 -7.98 1.16 3.47
N GLN A 370 -8.36 -0.10 3.36
CA GLN A 370 -9.60 -0.60 3.93
C GLN A 370 -9.30 -1.83 4.79
N GLN A 371 -9.98 -1.90 5.94
CA GLN A 371 -10.02 -3.06 6.81
C GLN A 371 -11.44 -3.63 6.80
N TRP A 372 -11.59 -4.84 6.25
CA TRP A 372 -12.84 -5.59 6.34
C TRP A 372 -12.74 -6.60 7.46
N GLN A 373 -13.61 -6.46 8.46
CA GLN A 373 -13.85 -7.50 9.45
C GLN A 373 -14.99 -8.38 8.94
N VAL A 374 -14.71 -9.67 8.77
CA VAL A 374 -15.69 -10.66 8.32
C VAL A 374 -15.74 -11.82 9.30
N ALA A 375 -16.93 -12.40 9.49
CA ALA A 375 -17.16 -13.50 10.41
C ALA A 375 -17.89 -14.65 9.71
N LYS A 376 -17.67 -15.88 10.21
CA LYS A 376 -18.39 -17.06 9.71
C LYS A 376 -19.78 -17.21 10.35
N SER A 377 -20.00 -16.58 11.51
CA SER A 377 -21.27 -16.53 12.23
C SER A 377 -21.64 -15.09 12.59
N LEU A 378 -22.93 -14.75 12.48
CA LEU A 378 -23.48 -13.45 12.87
C LEU A 378 -23.32 -13.16 14.37
N ALA A 379 -23.23 -14.19 15.21
CA ALA A 379 -23.19 -14.05 16.66
C ALA A 379 -21.79 -13.78 17.22
N THR A 380 -20.74 -13.94 16.41
CA THR A 380 -19.35 -13.89 16.88
C THR A 380 -18.88 -12.46 17.19
N VAL A 381 -19.22 -11.50 16.33
CA VAL A 381 -18.80 -10.10 16.50
C VAL A 381 -19.84 -9.35 17.34
N PRO A 382 -19.45 -8.57 18.36
CA PRO A 382 -20.38 -7.78 19.15
C PRO A 382 -21.27 -6.85 18.30
N ILE A 383 -22.52 -6.66 18.72
CA ILE A 383 -23.52 -5.86 18.00
C ILE A 383 -23.07 -4.40 17.85
N THR A 384 -22.41 -3.84 18.87
CA THR A 384 -21.88 -2.47 18.85
C THR A 384 -20.36 -2.51 18.69
N ARG A 385 -19.81 -1.47 18.06
CA ARG A 385 -18.36 -1.34 17.82
C ARG A 385 -17.59 -0.80 19.03
N ASP A 386 -18.22 -0.74 20.21
CA ASP A 386 -17.60 -0.18 21.41
C ASP A 386 -16.35 -0.96 21.81
N TYR A 387 -16.27 -2.25 21.50
CA TYR A 387 -15.08 -3.08 21.74
C TYR A 387 -13.81 -2.61 21.00
N LEU A 388 -13.95 -1.81 19.94
CA LEU A 388 -12.82 -1.20 19.22
C LEU A 388 -12.25 0.04 19.92
N TYR A 389 -13.02 0.64 20.85
CA TYR A 389 -12.68 1.94 21.43
C TYR A 389 -12.75 1.96 22.97
N SER A 390 -13.25 0.89 23.58
CA SER A 390 -13.51 0.79 25.02
C SER A 390 -12.25 0.82 25.88
N ALA A 391 -11.07 0.53 25.31
CA ALA A 391 -9.79 0.67 26.01
C ALA A 391 -9.26 2.13 26.03
N ALA A 392 -9.83 3.04 25.24
CA ALA A 392 -9.37 4.42 25.12
C ALA A 392 -10.52 5.38 24.76
N ARG A 393 -11.36 5.73 25.74
CA ARG A 393 -12.01 7.05 25.72
C ARG A 393 -10.96 8.10 26.04
N ALA A 394 -10.08 8.39 25.09
CA ALA A 394 -9.19 9.53 25.12
C ALA A 394 -9.59 10.45 23.96
N ASP A 395 -9.93 11.68 24.32
CA ASP A 395 -10.36 12.80 23.49
C ASP A 395 -9.80 12.74 22.05
N HIS A 396 -10.68 12.56 21.06
CA HIS A 396 -10.30 12.67 19.65
C HIS A 396 -10.09 14.14 19.29
N PRO A 397 -8.86 14.60 18.99
CA PRO A 397 -8.67 15.93 18.44
C PRO A 397 -9.26 16.03 17.03
N ASN A 398 -9.69 17.24 16.67
CA ASN A 398 -10.27 17.56 15.37
C ASN A 398 -9.22 17.34 14.27
N TRP A 399 -9.52 16.48 13.30
CA TRP A 399 -8.60 16.12 12.21
C TRP A 399 -8.22 17.31 11.30
N ARG A 400 -8.94 18.44 11.38
CA ARG A 400 -8.63 19.65 10.62
C ARG A 400 -7.32 20.32 11.05
N ASP A 401 -6.87 20.10 12.28
CA ASP A 401 -5.67 20.75 12.82
C ASP A 401 -4.36 20.04 12.39
N ALA A 402 -4.45 18.89 11.71
CA ALA A 402 -3.30 18.13 11.22
C ALA A 402 -3.03 18.30 9.70
N ALA A 403 -3.81 19.16 9.04
CA ALA A 403 -3.77 19.41 7.59
C ALA A 403 -3.25 20.82 7.21
N GLU A 404 -2.84 21.62 8.21
CA GLU A 404 -1.97 22.79 8.06
C GLU A 404 -0.52 22.36 8.31
#